data_AF-A0A139RNQ6-F1
#
_entry.id   AF-A0A139RNQ6-F1
#
_cell.length_a   1.000
_cell.length_b   1.000
_cell.length_c   1.000
_cell.angle_alpha   90.00
_cell.angle_beta   90.00
_cell.angle_gamma   90.00
#
_symmetry.space_group_name_H-M   'P 1'
#
loop_
_entity.id
_entity.type
_entity.pdbx_description
1 polymer ?
#
loop_
_entity_poly.entity_id
_entity_poly.type
_entity_poly.pdbx_seq_one_letter_code
_entity_poly.pdbx_strand_id
1 'polypeptide(L)'
;MKKVVEAEKPNPNRIYKIRIFNAYAPTSSGTSDWLRKTYKGIIIKENQTDEEGRKVDVVFKAGQAIVDLHAGETLKIPYMIRGTHYNVEEEKASSKGYQVSYENPDVHMVTKDMVTTVINHKLPSLSIKKEVSGVFANLLQEFDIQISVQNEGKPLTGIYRAFRGGDVINVVFSDGKATVTLKRGQNVTIENLPIGATYSVEEAPASARGYQVTYENQEGTLDADKAATVTNDKNSIPETGVDFLSSELMLGIILPLSGLLFTIFLGHLVVNRRK
;
A
#
# COMPACT_ATOMS: atom_id res chain seq x y z
N MET A 1 -13.08 -15.68 12.92
CA MET A 1 -11.93 -16.22 12.16
C MET A 1 -11.33 -15.07 11.35
N LYS A 2 -10.11 -14.62 11.66
CA LYS A 2 -9.40 -13.65 10.80
C LYS A 2 -9.13 -14.36 9.48
N LYS A 3 -9.74 -13.87 8.39
CA LYS A 3 -9.40 -14.31 7.04
C LYS A 3 -7.95 -13.86 6.82
N VAL A 4 -7.00 -14.78 6.91
CA VAL A 4 -5.61 -14.50 6.52
C VAL A 4 -5.70 -14.27 5.01
N VAL A 5 -5.64 -13.00 4.60
CA VAL A 5 -5.50 -12.66 3.19
C VAL A 5 -4.14 -13.22 2.79
N GLU A 6 -4.16 -14.23 1.92
CA GLU A 6 -2.93 -14.80 1.37
C GLU A 6 -2.17 -13.65 0.69
N ALA A 7 -0.90 -13.46 1.07
CA ALA A 7 -0.09 -12.40 0.51
C ALA A 7 -0.01 -12.59 -1.01
N GLU A 8 -0.13 -11.49 -1.76
CA GLU A 8 0.02 -11.54 -3.21
C GLU A 8 1.38 -12.17 -3.56
N LYS A 9 1.35 -13.19 -4.42
CA LYS A 9 2.57 -13.89 -4.82
C LYS A 9 3.51 -12.89 -5.49
N PRO A 10 4.79 -12.86 -5.11
CA PRO A 10 5.73 -11.90 -5.68
C PRO A 10 5.88 -12.16 -7.18
N ASN A 11 6.01 -11.08 -7.96
CA ASN A 11 6.30 -11.19 -9.39
C ASN A 11 7.66 -11.89 -9.58
N PRO A 12 7.72 -13.10 -10.16
CA PRO A 12 8.94 -13.88 -10.25
C PRO A 12 10.00 -13.22 -11.14
N ASN A 13 9.60 -12.35 -12.06
CA ASN A 13 10.50 -11.66 -12.98
C ASN A 13 10.98 -10.31 -12.46
N ARG A 14 10.48 -9.84 -11.30
CA ARG A 14 10.95 -8.59 -10.70
C ARG A 14 12.37 -8.78 -10.18
N ILE A 15 13.22 -7.80 -10.50
CA ILE A 15 14.59 -7.71 -9.99
C ILE A 15 14.59 -6.76 -8.78
N TYR A 16 15.03 -7.26 -7.64
CA TYR A 16 15.33 -6.51 -6.44
C TYR A 16 16.83 -6.21 -6.41
N LYS A 17 17.19 -4.93 -6.35
CA LYS A 17 18.58 -4.48 -6.36
C LYS A 17 19.05 -4.31 -4.93
N ILE A 18 19.72 -5.35 -4.42
CA ILE A 18 20.18 -5.40 -3.04
C ILE A 18 21.57 -4.79 -2.96
N ARG A 19 21.69 -3.69 -2.22
CA ARG A 19 22.93 -3.00 -1.92
C ARG A 19 23.50 -3.52 -0.60
N ILE A 20 24.74 -4.00 -0.66
CA ILE A 20 25.54 -4.39 0.50
C ILE A 20 26.64 -3.35 0.64
N PHE A 21 26.78 -2.69 1.79
CA PHE A 21 27.74 -1.60 1.96
C PHE A 21 28.32 -1.54 3.38
N ASN A 22 29.43 -0.82 3.54
CA ASN A 22 30.08 -0.65 4.84
C ASN A 22 29.27 0.26 5.77
N ALA A 23 28.96 -0.24 6.96
CA ALA A 23 28.19 0.47 7.97
C ALA A 23 28.92 1.69 8.57
N TYR A 24 30.25 1.69 8.64
CA TYR A 24 31.01 2.77 9.29
C TYR A 24 31.52 3.86 8.35
N ALA A 25 31.59 3.59 7.05
CA ALA A 25 31.97 4.58 6.07
C ALA A 25 31.52 4.15 4.66
N PRO A 26 30.35 4.61 4.18
CA PRO A 26 29.87 4.27 2.84
C PRO A 26 30.74 4.87 1.71
N THR A 27 31.68 5.77 2.03
CA THR A 27 32.51 6.50 1.04
C THR A 27 33.99 6.70 1.41
N SER A 28 34.49 6.20 2.56
CA SER A 28 35.89 6.46 2.94
C SER A 28 36.86 5.52 2.22
N SER A 29 37.84 6.11 1.54
CA SER A 29 38.87 5.40 0.77
C SER A 29 39.98 4.75 1.63
N GLY A 30 40.00 5.00 2.94
CA GLY A 30 40.75 4.26 3.96
C GLY A 30 39.76 3.91 5.06
N THR A 31 39.68 2.70 5.62
CA THR A 31 40.76 1.78 6.03
C THR A 31 40.24 0.34 6.11
N SER A 32 39.24 -0.03 5.29
CA SER A 32 38.63 -1.35 5.36
C SER A 32 38.93 -2.20 4.14
N ASP A 33 39.74 -3.24 4.33
CA ASP A 33 40.42 -4.03 3.30
C ASP A 33 39.48 -4.83 2.36
N TRP A 34 38.19 -4.91 2.67
CA TRP A 34 37.17 -5.59 1.87
C TRP A 34 36.44 -4.69 0.88
N LEU A 35 36.56 -3.35 0.99
CA LEU A 35 35.92 -2.38 0.10
C LEU A 35 36.50 -2.34 -1.33
N ARG A 36 37.54 -3.14 -1.57
CA ARG A 36 38.28 -3.25 -2.84
C ARG A 36 38.34 -4.69 -3.34
N LYS A 37 37.62 -5.61 -2.71
CA LYS A 37 37.66 -7.04 -3.03
C LYS A 37 36.47 -7.45 -3.88
N THR A 38 36.73 -8.35 -4.83
CA THR A 38 35.69 -9.14 -5.48
C THR A 38 35.53 -10.42 -4.68
N TYR A 39 34.33 -10.70 -4.21
CA TYR A 39 34.00 -11.96 -3.58
C TYR A 39 33.32 -12.87 -4.60
N LYS A 40 33.64 -14.17 -4.57
CA LYS A 40 32.84 -15.16 -5.29
C LYS A 40 31.55 -15.38 -4.50
N GLY A 41 30.42 -15.19 -5.15
CA GLY A 41 29.10 -15.43 -4.60
C GLY A 41 28.35 -16.52 -5.36
N ILE A 42 27.31 -17.05 -4.73
CA ILE A 42 26.44 -18.07 -5.31
C ILE A 42 25.01 -17.65 -5.04
N ILE A 43 24.20 -17.53 -6.09
CA ILE A 43 22.77 -17.24 -5.97
C ILE A 43 22.00 -18.55 -6.12
N ILE A 44 21.21 -18.88 -5.10
CA ILE A 44 20.39 -20.10 -5.03
C ILE A 44 18.93 -19.74 -4.81
N LYS A 45 18.01 -20.57 -5.32
CA LYS A 45 16.59 -20.55 -4.96
C LYS A 45 16.32 -21.52 -3.81
N GLU A 46 15.12 -21.42 -3.24
CA GLU A 46 14.62 -22.39 -2.28
C GLU A 46 14.80 -23.83 -2.80
N ASN A 47 15.37 -24.70 -1.96
CA ASN A 47 15.70 -26.10 -2.24
C ASN A 47 16.81 -26.37 -3.26
N GLN A 48 17.57 -25.36 -3.72
CA GLN A 48 18.77 -25.60 -4.52
C GLN A 48 20.02 -25.80 -3.66
N THR A 49 20.94 -26.64 -4.14
CA THR A 49 22.28 -26.78 -3.56
C THR A 49 23.22 -25.69 -4.06
N ASP A 50 24.36 -25.52 -3.39
CA ASP A 50 25.38 -24.52 -3.79
C ASP A 50 26.02 -24.84 -5.15
N GLU A 51 26.05 -26.12 -5.54
CA GLU A 51 26.60 -26.58 -6.83
C GLU A 51 25.66 -26.24 -8.00
N GLU A 52 24.36 -26.26 -7.75
CA GLU A 52 23.31 -25.89 -8.72
C GLU A 52 23.13 -24.37 -8.84
N GLY A 53 23.67 -23.62 -7.88
CA GLY A 53 23.54 -22.17 -7.80
C GLY A 53 24.26 -21.41 -8.91
N ARG A 54 23.71 -20.25 -9.26
CA ARG A 54 24.33 -19.33 -10.22
C ARG A 54 25.53 -18.63 -9.58
N LYS A 55 26.73 -18.94 -10.06
CA LYS A 55 27.98 -18.27 -9.64
C LYS A 55 27.97 -16.81 -10.10
N VAL A 56 28.35 -15.90 -9.20
CA VAL A 56 28.39 -14.45 -9.45
C VAL A 56 29.61 -13.84 -8.79
N ASP A 57 30.18 -12.81 -9.40
CA ASP A 57 31.23 -12.00 -8.78
C ASP A 57 30.59 -10.79 -8.08
N VAL A 58 30.73 -10.73 -6.76
CA VAL A 58 30.26 -9.61 -5.94
C VAL A 58 31.38 -8.59 -5.83
N VAL A 59 31.32 -7.57 -6.67
CA VAL A 59 32.36 -6.54 -6.80
C VAL A 59 32.00 -5.35 -5.92
N PHE A 60 32.79 -5.12 -4.87
CA PHE A 60 32.67 -3.91 -4.05
C PHE A 60 33.45 -2.76 -4.69
N LYS A 61 32.75 -1.67 -5.02
CA LYS A 61 33.34 -0.41 -5.49
C LYS A 61 33.05 0.68 -4.48
N ALA A 62 34.09 1.37 -4.02
CA ALA A 62 33.98 2.40 -2.98
C ALA A 62 33.22 1.91 -1.73
N GLY A 63 33.34 0.62 -1.41
CA GLY A 63 32.72 0.05 -0.22
C GLY A 63 31.26 -0.36 -0.32
N GLN A 64 30.71 -0.44 -1.52
CA GLN A 64 29.38 -0.94 -1.80
C GLN A 64 29.37 -1.92 -2.97
N ALA A 65 28.49 -2.90 -2.92
CA ALA A 65 28.16 -3.80 -4.01
C ALA A 65 26.64 -3.80 -4.20
N ILE A 66 26.18 -3.88 -5.44
CA ILE A 66 24.76 -4.03 -5.77
C ILE A 66 24.60 -5.37 -6.49
N VAL A 67 23.66 -6.19 -6.04
CA VAL A 67 23.35 -7.49 -6.61
C VAL A 67 21.87 -7.57 -6.97
N ASP A 68 21.61 -8.11 -8.15
CA ASP A 68 20.26 -8.34 -8.66
C ASP A 68 19.77 -9.71 -8.19
N LEU A 69 18.68 -9.72 -7.42
CA LEU A 69 18.00 -10.93 -6.92
C LEU A 69 16.54 -10.96 -7.36
N HIS A 70 16.00 -12.16 -7.52
CA HIS A 70 14.56 -12.42 -7.61
C HIS A 70 13.98 -12.83 -6.26
N ALA A 71 12.65 -12.80 -6.14
CA ALA A 71 11.98 -13.23 -4.92
C ALA A 71 12.32 -14.70 -4.60
N GLY A 72 12.66 -14.96 -3.33
CA GLY A 72 13.08 -16.29 -2.86
C GLY A 72 14.51 -16.69 -3.22
N GLU A 73 15.28 -15.82 -3.89
CA GLU A 73 16.71 -16.05 -4.12
C GLU A 73 17.55 -15.62 -2.92
N THR A 74 18.59 -16.40 -2.61
CA THR A 74 19.60 -16.09 -1.60
C THR A 74 20.95 -15.92 -2.27
N LEU A 75 21.62 -14.79 -2.00
CA LEU A 75 23.04 -14.62 -2.29
C LEU A 75 23.87 -15.13 -1.12
N LYS A 76 24.66 -16.18 -1.35
CA LYS A 76 25.73 -16.62 -0.45
C LYS A 76 27.04 -15.98 -0.85
N ILE A 77 27.72 -15.33 0.10
CA ILE A 77 29.07 -14.78 -0.08
C ILE A 77 30.02 -15.53 0.87
N PRO A 78 30.59 -16.67 0.44
CA PRO A 78 31.53 -17.42 1.26
C PRO A 78 32.80 -16.62 1.55
N TYR A 79 33.42 -16.92 2.70
CA TYR A 79 34.70 -16.36 3.14
C TYR A 79 34.74 -14.84 3.26
N MET A 80 33.61 -14.20 3.60
CA MET A 80 33.64 -12.82 4.11
C MET A 80 34.54 -12.73 5.35
N ILE A 81 35.34 -11.65 5.41
CA ILE A 81 36.34 -11.49 6.47
C ILE A 81 35.62 -11.27 7.81
N ARG A 82 35.99 -12.02 8.86
CA ARG A 82 35.44 -11.81 10.20
C ARG A 82 35.78 -10.42 10.72
N GLY A 83 34.86 -9.79 11.44
CA GLY A 83 34.95 -8.39 11.86
C GLY A 83 34.51 -7.38 10.81
N THR A 84 34.15 -7.83 9.59
CA THR A 84 33.60 -6.96 8.54
C THR A 84 32.30 -6.35 9.00
N HIS A 85 32.19 -5.02 8.95
CA HIS A 85 30.95 -4.35 9.27
C HIS A 85 30.13 -4.00 8.04
N TYR A 86 28.92 -4.53 7.91
CA TYR A 86 28.11 -4.36 6.73
C TYR A 86 26.67 -3.97 7.07
N ASN A 87 26.01 -3.34 6.11
CA ASN A 87 24.57 -3.14 6.09
C ASN A 87 24.01 -3.59 4.73
N VAL A 88 22.73 -3.93 4.72
CA VAL A 88 21.99 -4.36 3.53
C VAL A 88 20.79 -3.45 3.37
N GLU A 89 20.64 -2.89 2.18
CA GLU A 89 19.47 -2.11 1.79
C GLU A 89 19.00 -2.53 0.41
N GLU A 90 17.72 -2.31 0.12
CA GLU A 90 17.23 -2.33 -1.26
C GLU A 90 17.27 -0.93 -1.88
N GLU A 91 17.76 -0.84 -3.12
CA GLU A 91 17.79 0.42 -3.88
C GLU A 91 16.37 0.98 -4.11
N LYS A 92 16.24 2.32 -4.03
CA LYS A 92 14.98 3.05 -4.22
C LYS A 92 14.25 2.70 -5.51
N ALA A 93 15.00 2.44 -6.58
CA ALA A 93 14.43 2.10 -7.88
C ALA A 93 13.70 0.75 -7.86
N SER A 94 14.20 -0.24 -7.12
CA SER A 94 13.57 -1.56 -7.02
C SER A 94 12.58 -1.67 -5.86
N SER A 95 12.65 -0.80 -4.86
CA SER A 95 11.67 -0.75 -3.76
C SER A 95 10.39 0.04 -4.07
N LYS A 96 10.28 0.67 -5.25
CA LYS A 96 9.10 1.43 -5.66
C LYS A 96 7.82 0.57 -5.59
N GLY A 97 6.84 1.05 -4.83
CA GLY A 97 5.55 0.38 -4.60
C GLY A 97 5.55 -0.60 -3.43
N TYR A 98 6.62 -0.63 -2.63
CA TYR A 98 6.76 -1.48 -1.47
C TYR A 98 7.21 -0.68 -0.25
N GLN A 99 6.78 -1.12 0.93
CA GLN A 99 7.43 -0.84 2.19
C GLN A 99 8.44 -1.96 2.46
N VAL A 100 9.72 -1.62 2.56
CA VAL A 100 10.80 -2.61 2.78
C VAL A 100 11.13 -2.70 4.26
N SER A 101 11.23 -3.92 4.77
CA SER A 101 11.68 -4.23 6.13
C SER A 101 12.78 -5.29 6.09
N TYR A 102 13.58 -5.36 7.15
CA TYR A 102 14.74 -6.27 7.22
C TYR A 102 14.67 -7.12 8.49
N GLU A 103 14.95 -8.41 8.38
CA GLU A 103 15.16 -9.28 9.54
C GLU A 103 16.65 -9.31 9.88
N ASN A 104 16.95 -9.23 11.18
CA ASN A 104 18.30 -9.07 11.76
C ASN A 104 19.00 -7.74 11.38
N PRO A 105 18.34 -6.57 11.52
CA PRO A 105 18.96 -5.29 11.19
C PRO A 105 20.17 -4.95 12.07
N ASP A 106 20.25 -5.51 13.29
CA ASP A 106 21.23 -5.10 14.29
C ASP A 106 22.59 -5.82 14.19
N VAL A 107 22.72 -6.86 13.36
CA VAL A 107 23.99 -7.58 13.21
C VAL A 107 24.83 -6.95 12.12
N HIS A 108 25.52 -5.88 12.49
CA HIS A 108 26.36 -5.09 11.61
C HIS A 108 27.77 -5.65 11.47
N MET A 109 28.09 -6.84 12.00
CA MET A 109 29.46 -7.40 11.99
C MET A 109 29.48 -8.90 11.72
N VAL A 110 30.28 -9.32 10.74
CA VAL A 110 30.50 -10.73 10.41
C VAL A 110 31.28 -11.41 11.55
N THR A 111 30.61 -12.18 12.39
CA THR A 111 31.22 -12.97 13.47
C THR A 111 31.10 -14.48 13.25
N LYS A 112 30.10 -14.86 12.46
CA LYS A 112 29.73 -16.21 12.02
C LYS A 112 28.99 -16.07 10.68
N ASP A 113 28.40 -17.15 10.19
CA ASP A 113 27.47 -17.10 9.06
C ASP A 113 26.27 -16.23 9.44
N MET A 114 26.05 -15.18 8.66
CA MET A 114 24.98 -14.23 8.86
C MET A 114 23.98 -14.28 7.71
N VAL A 115 22.72 -14.05 8.05
CA VAL A 115 21.62 -13.97 7.10
C VAL A 115 20.82 -12.71 7.41
N THR A 116 20.63 -11.89 6.37
CA THR A 116 19.74 -10.75 6.39
C THR A 116 18.63 -11.01 5.39
N THR A 117 17.39 -11.06 5.86
CA THR A 117 16.22 -11.21 4.98
C THR A 117 15.72 -9.83 4.60
N VAL A 118 15.56 -9.57 3.30
CA VAL A 118 14.88 -8.36 2.80
C VAL A 118 13.43 -8.72 2.50
N ILE A 119 12.49 -8.04 3.14
CA ILE A 119 11.06 -8.30 3.01
C ILE A 119 10.38 -7.07 2.40
N ASN A 120 9.70 -7.29 1.28
CA ASN A 120 8.99 -6.26 0.55
C ASN A 120 7.48 -6.41 0.75
N HIS A 121 6.88 -5.47 1.48
CA HIS A 121 5.42 -5.41 1.66
C HIS A 121 4.81 -4.52 0.60
N LYS A 122 3.96 -5.08 -0.29
CA LYS A 122 3.32 -4.30 -1.36
C LYS A 122 2.44 -3.21 -0.75
N LEU A 123 2.60 -1.98 -1.23
CA LEU A 123 1.73 -0.88 -0.84
C LEU A 123 0.33 -1.05 -1.48
N PRO A 124 -0.75 -0.90 -0.71
CA PRO A 124 -2.11 -1.06 -1.20
C PRO A 124 -2.55 0.07 -2.14
N SER A 125 -3.58 -0.22 -2.90
CA SER A 125 -4.31 0.72 -3.75
C SER A 125 -5.77 0.88 -3.29
N LEU A 126 -6.35 2.05 -3.60
CA LEU A 126 -7.78 2.32 -3.41
C LEU A 126 -8.43 2.59 -4.76
N SER A 127 -9.35 1.70 -5.17
CA SER A 127 -10.17 1.87 -6.36
C SER A 127 -11.54 2.42 -5.99
N ILE A 128 -11.99 3.47 -6.68
CA ILE A 128 -13.29 4.10 -6.45
C ILE A 128 -14.06 4.12 -7.75
N LYS A 129 -15.26 3.56 -7.76
CA LYS A 129 -16.15 3.50 -8.92
C LYS A 129 -17.35 4.41 -8.72
N LYS A 130 -17.73 5.15 -9.77
CA LYS A 130 -18.97 5.90 -9.81
C LYS A 130 -20.03 5.14 -10.59
N GLU A 131 -21.19 4.93 -9.98
CA GLU A 131 -22.38 4.43 -10.66
C GLU A 131 -23.49 5.47 -10.65
N VAL A 132 -24.28 5.50 -11.72
CA VAL A 132 -25.40 6.42 -11.88
C VAL A 132 -26.56 5.65 -12.52
N SER A 133 -27.70 5.67 -11.85
CA SER A 133 -28.93 4.94 -12.21
C SER A 133 -30.16 5.82 -12.06
N GLY A 134 -31.28 5.33 -12.61
CA GLY A 134 -32.59 5.95 -12.48
C GLY A 134 -33.01 6.74 -13.72
N VAL A 135 -34.33 6.79 -13.93
CA VAL A 135 -34.95 7.26 -15.19
C VAL A 135 -34.72 8.76 -15.43
N PHE A 136 -34.52 9.54 -14.37
CA PHE A 136 -34.30 10.99 -14.43
C PHE A 136 -32.84 11.38 -14.21
N ALA A 137 -31.92 10.41 -14.17
CA ALA A 137 -30.51 10.69 -13.93
C ALA A 137 -29.83 11.37 -15.11
N ASN A 138 -28.98 12.35 -14.81
CA ASN A 138 -28.12 12.95 -15.82
C ASN A 138 -26.87 12.08 -15.98
N LEU A 139 -26.88 11.21 -16.99
CA LEU A 139 -25.81 10.25 -17.24
C LEU A 139 -24.51 10.89 -17.77
N LEU A 140 -24.55 12.16 -18.16
CA LEU A 140 -23.40 12.94 -18.63
C LEU A 140 -22.79 13.81 -17.53
N GLN A 141 -23.46 13.90 -16.36
CA GLN A 141 -22.99 14.69 -15.24
C GLN A 141 -21.65 14.17 -14.71
N GLU A 142 -20.82 15.11 -14.31
CA GLU A 142 -19.60 14.87 -13.57
C GLU A 142 -19.88 14.97 -12.06
N PHE A 143 -19.30 14.03 -11.30
CA PHE A 143 -19.49 13.91 -9.87
C PHE A 143 -18.15 14.05 -9.16
N ASP A 144 -18.10 14.93 -8.16
CA ASP A 144 -16.89 15.21 -7.40
C ASP A 144 -16.85 14.31 -6.18
N ILE A 145 -15.93 13.35 -6.20
CA ILE A 145 -15.72 12.39 -5.12
C ILE A 145 -14.62 12.92 -4.20
N GLN A 146 -14.95 13.11 -2.94
CA GLN A 146 -14.05 13.51 -1.87
C GLN A 146 -13.48 12.28 -1.19
N ILE A 147 -12.16 12.24 -1.05
CA ILE A 147 -11.42 11.10 -0.51
C ILE A 147 -10.62 11.63 0.67
N SER A 148 -10.78 11.00 1.83
CA SER A 148 -9.97 11.28 3.00
C SER A 148 -9.09 10.08 3.33
N VAL A 149 -7.80 10.29 3.60
CA VAL A 149 -6.86 9.25 4.02
C VAL A 149 -6.03 9.75 5.19
N GLN A 150 -5.90 8.91 6.22
CA GLN A 150 -5.04 9.16 7.37
C GLN A 150 -4.13 7.96 7.63
N ASN A 151 -2.88 8.21 7.98
CA ASN A 151 -1.93 7.17 8.37
C ASN A 151 -1.49 7.40 9.82
N GLU A 152 -1.76 6.43 10.70
CA GLU A 152 -1.42 6.52 12.13
C GLU A 152 -1.92 7.81 12.79
N GLY A 153 -3.15 8.24 12.45
CA GLY A 153 -3.77 9.46 12.97
C GLY A 153 -3.24 10.77 12.36
N LYS A 154 -2.34 10.69 11.36
CA LYS A 154 -1.84 11.86 10.63
C LYS A 154 -2.48 11.97 9.25
N PRO A 155 -2.90 13.16 8.83
CA PRO A 155 -3.46 13.37 7.49
C PRO A 155 -2.44 13.03 6.40
N LEU A 156 -2.86 12.26 5.40
CA LEU A 156 -2.03 11.97 4.23
C LEU A 156 -1.75 13.26 3.45
N THR A 157 -0.51 13.48 3.04
CA THR A 157 -0.13 14.61 2.19
C THR A 157 0.82 14.13 1.11
N GLY A 158 0.68 14.65 -0.10
CA GLY A 158 1.59 14.36 -1.21
C GLY A 158 0.86 14.07 -2.51
N ILE A 159 1.64 13.69 -3.51
CA ILE A 159 1.15 13.39 -4.86
C ILE A 159 1.22 11.89 -5.08
N TYR A 160 0.08 11.30 -5.41
CA TYR A 160 -0.07 9.87 -5.65
C TYR A 160 -0.45 9.62 -7.10
N ARG A 161 0.21 8.65 -7.71
CA ARG A 161 -0.14 8.20 -9.06
C ARG A 161 -1.48 7.48 -9.00
N ALA A 162 -2.34 7.76 -9.95
CA ALA A 162 -3.62 7.08 -10.10
C ALA A 162 -3.93 6.80 -11.57
N PHE A 163 -4.85 5.88 -11.79
CA PHE A 163 -5.40 5.58 -13.12
C PHE A 163 -6.88 5.89 -13.13
N ARG A 164 -7.35 6.72 -14.08
CA ARG A 164 -8.76 7.03 -14.25
C ARG A 164 -9.19 6.66 -15.66
N GLY A 165 -10.03 5.64 -15.80
CA GLY A 165 -10.51 5.19 -17.11
C GLY A 165 -9.40 4.81 -18.11
N GLY A 166 -8.23 4.37 -17.61
CA GLY A 166 -7.04 4.05 -18.43
C GLY A 166 -5.99 5.16 -18.49
N ASP A 167 -6.36 6.41 -18.17
CA ASP A 167 -5.43 7.54 -18.16
C ASP A 167 -4.62 7.59 -16.86
N VAL A 168 -3.32 7.88 -16.97
CA VAL A 168 -2.46 8.14 -15.80
C VAL A 168 -2.68 9.58 -15.34
N ILE A 169 -3.10 9.74 -14.10
CA ILE A 169 -3.29 11.05 -13.45
C ILE A 169 -2.52 11.11 -12.13
N ASN A 170 -2.43 12.31 -11.56
CA ASN A 170 -1.93 12.54 -10.21
C ASN A 170 -3.09 12.97 -9.31
N VAL A 171 -3.22 12.31 -8.16
CA VAL A 171 -4.14 12.71 -7.08
C VAL A 171 -3.30 13.37 -5.98
N VAL A 172 -3.64 14.61 -5.67
CA VAL A 172 -2.94 15.40 -4.66
C VAL A 172 -3.74 15.35 -3.37
N PHE A 173 -3.14 14.78 -2.32
CA PHE A 173 -3.68 14.84 -0.97
C PHE A 173 -3.10 16.06 -0.25
N SER A 174 -3.98 16.88 0.31
CA SER A 174 -3.65 18.02 1.16
C SER A 174 -4.46 17.90 2.44
N ASP A 175 -3.80 17.86 3.59
CA ASP A 175 -4.44 17.66 4.90
C ASP A 175 -5.38 16.43 4.91
N GLY A 176 -4.91 15.33 4.33
CA GLY A 176 -5.62 14.07 4.28
C GLY A 176 -6.70 14.02 3.21
N LYS A 177 -6.99 15.11 2.51
CA LYS A 177 -8.11 15.21 1.57
C LYS A 177 -7.65 15.32 0.12
N ALA A 178 -8.37 14.65 -0.76
CA ALA A 178 -8.27 14.79 -2.21
C ALA A 178 -9.68 14.82 -2.82
N THR A 179 -9.80 15.39 -4.02
CA THR A 179 -11.05 15.35 -4.79
C THR A 179 -10.75 14.89 -6.20
N VAL A 180 -11.60 14.00 -6.71
CA VAL A 180 -11.52 13.44 -8.06
C VAL A 180 -12.88 13.51 -8.72
N THR A 181 -12.90 13.98 -9.97
CA THR A 181 -14.13 14.05 -10.76
C THR A 181 -14.30 12.79 -11.60
N LEU A 182 -15.46 12.13 -11.47
CA LEU A 182 -15.82 10.90 -12.17
C LEU A 182 -17.18 11.03 -12.88
N LYS A 183 -17.29 10.41 -14.06
CA LYS A 183 -18.56 10.21 -14.77
C LYS A 183 -19.16 8.85 -14.44
N ARG A 184 -20.41 8.63 -14.86
CA ARG A 184 -21.07 7.32 -14.78
C ARG A 184 -20.18 6.21 -15.34
N GLY A 185 -19.99 5.16 -14.55
CA GLY A 185 -19.23 3.97 -14.91
C GLY A 185 -17.70 4.16 -14.87
N GLN A 186 -17.21 5.38 -14.64
CA GLN A 186 -15.77 5.61 -14.48
C GLN A 186 -15.30 5.13 -13.12
N ASN A 187 -14.02 4.77 -13.09
CA ASN A 187 -13.29 4.48 -11.87
C ASN A 187 -12.00 5.29 -11.81
N VAL A 188 -11.47 5.41 -10.60
CA VAL A 188 -10.10 5.84 -10.35
C VAL A 188 -9.43 4.88 -9.38
N THR A 189 -8.22 4.44 -9.69
CA THR A 189 -7.38 3.61 -8.80
C THR A 189 -6.17 4.40 -8.36
N ILE A 190 -6.09 4.75 -7.08
CA ILE A 190 -4.96 5.45 -6.48
C ILE A 190 -3.97 4.40 -5.95
N GLU A 191 -2.73 4.44 -6.45
CA GLU A 191 -1.72 3.43 -6.13
C GLU A 191 -0.81 3.83 -4.98
N ASN A 192 -0.18 2.82 -4.36
CA ASN A 192 0.92 2.96 -3.42
C ASN A 192 0.58 3.83 -2.19
N LEU A 193 -0.64 3.65 -1.67
CA LEU A 193 -1.06 4.27 -0.42
C LEU A 193 -0.38 3.58 0.77
N PRO A 194 -0.21 4.27 1.91
CA PRO A 194 0.44 3.67 3.08
C PRO A 194 -0.32 2.44 3.61
N ILE A 195 0.42 1.37 3.93
CA ILE A 195 -0.14 0.19 4.60
C ILE A 195 -0.69 0.60 5.96
N GLY A 196 -1.91 0.15 6.26
CA GLY A 196 -2.59 0.43 7.54
C GLY A 196 -3.27 1.80 7.61
N ALA A 197 -3.17 2.63 6.56
CA ALA A 197 -3.90 3.89 6.51
C ALA A 197 -5.42 3.65 6.48
N THR A 198 -6.17 4.52 7.15
CA THR A 198 -7.64 4.54 7.07
C THR A 198 -8.09 5.47 5.96
N TYR A 199 -9.16 5.11 5.27
CA TYR A 199 -9.76 5.94 4.23
C TYR A 199 -11.26 6.14 4.47
N SER A 200 -11.80 7.23 3.92
CA SER A 200 -13.23 7.42 3.68
C SER A 200 -13.47 8.05 2.30
N VAL A 201 -14.63 7.74 1.72
CA VAL A 201 -15.07 8.21 0.40
C VAL A 201 -16.45 8.84 0.56
N GLU A 202 -16.60 10.08 0.08
CA GLU A 202 -17.85 10.82 0.09
C GLU A 202 -18.07 11.48 -1.27
N GLU A 203 -19.30 11.85 -1.59
CA GLU A 203 -19.59 12.70 -2.74
C GLU A 203 -19.85 14.14 -2.30
N ALA A 204 -19.29 15.11 -3.03
CA ALA A 204 -19.50 16.52 -2.74
C ALA A 204 -21.01 16.87 -2.82
N PRO A 205 -21.56 17.62 -1.84
CA PRO A 205 -22.99 17.95 -1.83
C PRO A 205 -23.49 18.67 -3.09
N ALA A 206 -22.61 19.43 -3.75
CA ALA A 206 -22.93 20.13 -4.99
C ALA A 206 -23.25 19.15 -6.13
N SER A 207 -22.47 18.08 -6.30
CA SER A 207 -22.70 17.08 -7.35
C SER A 207 -23.75 16.04 -6.96
N ALA A 208 -23.99 15.83 -5.66
CA ALA A 208 -25.00 14.91 -5.13
C ALA A 208 -26.44 15.44 -5.24
N ARG A 209 -26.64 16.73 -5.50
CA ARG A 209 -27.96 17.38 -5.43
C ARG A 209 -29.00 16.70 -6.32
N GLY A 210 -30.13 16.35 -5.72
CA GLY A 210 -31.26 15.71 -6.40
C GLY A 210 -31.03 14.24 -6.75
N TYR A 211 -29.98 13.61 -6.23
CA TYR A 211 -29.77 12.16 -6.27
C TYR A 211 -29.94 11.56 -4.87
N GLN A 212 -30.41 10.31 -4.82
CA GLN A 212 -30.20 9.46 -3.67
C GLN A 212 -28.81 8.82 -3.79
N VAL A 213 -27.89 9.18 -2.90
CA VAL A 213 -26.52 8.68 -2.90
C VAL A 213 -26.37 7.51 -1.94
N THR A 214 -25.80 6.42 -2.40
CA THR A 214 -25.43 5.25 -1.59
C THR A 214 -23.96 4.88 -1.79
N TYR A 215 -23.39 4.21 -0.78
CA TYR A 215 -21.98 3.87 -0.74
C TYR A 215 -21.77 2.40 -0.42
N GLU A 216 -20.80 1.79 -1.09
CA GLU A 216 -20.26 0.48 -0.73
C GLU A 216 -18.79 0.64 -0.31
N ASN A 217 -18.42 0.05 0.82
CA ASN A 217 -17.08 0.19 1.43
C ASN A 217 -16.62 1.65 1.55
N GLN A 218 -17.55 2.52 1.99
CA GLN A 218 -17.35 3.96 2.16
C GLN A 218 -16.08 4.28 2.96
N GLU A 219 -15.80 3.48 3.98
CA GLU A 219 -14.64 3.60 4.86
C GLU A 219 -13.94 2.25 5.05
N GLY A 220 -12.66 2.28 5.43
CA GLY A 220 -11.91 1.07 5.73
C GLY A 220 -10.43 1.31 6.04
N THR A 221 -9.70 0.22 6.26
CA THR A 221 -8.25 0.21 6.45
C THR A 221 -7.58 -0.40 5.22
N LEU A 222 -6.51 0.24 4.75
CA LEU A 222 -5.68 -0.20 3.63
C LEU A 222 -4.67 -1.26 4.09
N ASP A 223 -5.16 -2.45 4.44
CA ASP A 223 -4.37 -3.65 4.73
C ASP A 223 -4.10 -4.53 3.48
N ALA A 224 -4.79 -4.22 2.38
CA ALA A 224 -4.65 -4.79 1.05
C ALA A 224 -5.28 -3.81 0.05
N ASP A 225 -5.27 -4.14 -1.25
CA ASP A 225 -6.03 -3.40 -2.26
C ASP A 225 -7.54 -3.36 -1.88
N LYS A 226 -8.14 -2.17 -1.93
CA LYS A 226 -9.55 -1.94 -1.59
C LYS A 226 -10.32 -1.33 -2.76
N ALA A 227 -11.63 -1.56 -2.76
CA ALA A 227 -12.56 -0.98 -3.71
C ALA A 227 -13.77 -0.38 -3.00
N ALA A 228 -14.15 0.83 -3.38
CA ALA A 228 -15.35 1.54 -2.94
C ALA A 228 -16.23 1.92 -4.14
N THR A 229 -17.55 1.94 -3.94
CA THR A 229 -18.52 2.33 -4.97
C THR A 229 -19.37 3.47 -4.45
N VAL A 230 -19.56 4.50 -5.26
CA VAL A 230 -20.49 5.61 -5.00
C VAL A 230 -21.59 5.57 -6.04
N THR A 231 -22.82 5.30 -5.62
CA THR A 231 -23.98 5.12 -6.51
C THR A 231 -24.95 6.27 -6.35
N ASN A 232 -25.26 6.95 -7.45
CA ASN A 232 -26.29 7.99 -7.51
C ASN A 232 -27.52 7.46 -8.24
N ASP A 233 -28.65 7.42 -7.55
CA ASP A 233 -29.94 7.06 -8.13
C ASP A 233 -30.87 8.26 -8.23
N LYS A 234 -31.62 8.37 -9.33
CA LYS A 234 -32.65 9.41 -9.51
C LYS A 234 -33.89 8.86 -10.21
N ASN A 235 -34.84 8.39 -9.43
CA ASN A 235 -36.09 7.77 -9.90
C ASN A 235 -37.35 8.62 -9.71
N SER A 236 -37.26 9.77 -9.05
CA SER A 236 -38.39 10.69 -8.91
C SER A 236 -37.97 12.15 -9.02
N ILE A 237 -38.94 12.98 -9.38
CA ILE A 237 -38.89 14.43 -9.22
C ILE A 237 -39.85 14.71 -8.06
N PRO A 238 -39.47 15.48 -7.02
CA PRO A 238 -40.40 15.78 -5.93
C PRO A 238 -41.64 16.49 -6.48
N GLU A 239 -42.83 15.97 -6.16
CA GLU A 239 -44.14 16.43 -6.68
C GLU A 239 -44.49 17.87 -6.27
N THR A 240 -43.87 18.35 -5.21
CA THR A 240 -43.95 19.74 -4.76
C THR A 240 -42.54 20.29 -4.83
N GLY A 241 -42.34 21.48 -5.40
CA GLY A 241 -41.02 22.08 -5.67
C GLY A 241 -40.14 22.41 -4.45
N VAL A 242 -40.25 21.63 -3.37
CA VAL A 242 -39.43 21.63 -2.17
C VAL A 242 -38.52 20.40 -2.19
N ASP A 243 -37.22 20.64 -2.13
CA ASP A 243 -36.18 19.62 -2.16
C ASP A 243 -36.13 18.88 -0.80
N PHE A 244 -37.05 17.94 -0.57
CA PHE A 244 -37.11 17.17 0.68
C PHE A 244 -35.87 16.30 0.93
N LEU A 245 -35.03 16.11 -0.10
CA LEU A 245 -33.81 15.31 -0.03
C LEU A 245 -32.58 16.13 0.39
N SER A 246 -32.68 17.47 0.46
CA SER A 246 -31.60 18.35 0.92
C SER A 246 -31.69 18.68 2.42
N SER A 247 -32.61 18.06 3.15
CA SER A 247 -32.84 18.31 4.57
C SER A 247 -31.92 17.44 5.42
N GLU A 248 -31.19 18.05 6.36
CA GLU A 248 -30.45 17.34 7.43
C GLU A 248 -31.31 16.36 8.25
N LEU A 249 -32.64 16.36 8.06
CA LEU A 249 -33.61 15.49 8.73
C LEU A 249 -33.70 14.07 8.14
N MET A 250 -33.06 13.75 7.01
CA MET A 250 -32.99 12.38 6.46
C MET A 250 -31.84 11.54 7.05
N LEU A 251 -31.42 11.81 8.29
CA LEU A 251 -30.43 11.02 9.04
C LEU A 251 -30.94 9.65 9.53
N GLY A 252 -32.12 9.19 9.06
CA GLY A 252 -32.88 8.13 9.74
C GLY A 252 -33.31 6.89 8.94
N ILE A 253 -33.04 6.75 7.64
CA ILE A 253 -33.45 5.54 6.88
C ILE A 253 -32.40 5.12 5.83
N ILE A 254 -31.17 4.84 6.28
CA ILE A 254 -30.34 3.81 5.64
C ILE A 254 -29.66 3.07 6.80
N LEU A 255 -30.21 1.92 7.19
CA LEU A 255 -29.49 0.97 8.03
C LEU A 255 -28.31 0.41 7.22
N PRO A 256 -27.04 0.63 7.61
CA PRO A 256 -26.00 -0.25 7.13
C PRO A 256 -26.17 -1.59 7.84
N LEU A 257 -26.60 -2.60 7.07
CA LEU A 257 -26.51 -4.01 7.41
C LEU A 257 -25.02 -4.42 7.47
N SER A 258 -24.25 -3.82 8.37
CA SER A 258 -22.83 -4.11 8.63
C SER A 258 -22.33 -3.56 9.98
N GLY A 259 -23.09 -2.70 10.67
CA GLY A 259 -22.72 -2.10 11.96
C GLY A 259 -23.26 -2.81 13.22
N LEU A 260 -24.07 -3.87 13.07
CA LEU A 260 -24.70 -4.56 14.21
C LEU A 260 -23.90 -5.76 14.73
N LEU A 261 -22.58 -5.63 14.85
CA LEU A 261 -21.74 -6.61 15.57
C LEU A 261 -20.75 -5.99 16.56
N PHE A 262 -20.58 -4.66 16.59
CA PHE A 262 -19.57 -4.02 17.45
C PHE A 262 -20.10 -3.53 18.81
N THR A 263 -21.41 -3.33 18.98
CA THR A 263 -21.99 -2.86 20.25
C THR A 263 -22.40 -3.99 21.20
N ILE A 264 -22.66 -5.21 20.69
CA ILE A 264 -22.99 -6.37 21.53
C ILE A 264 -21.73 -6.95 22.21
N PHE A 265 -20.53 -6.77 21.63
CA PHE A 265 -19.30 -7.30 22.20
C PHE A 265 -18.73 -6.45 23.36
N LEU A 266 -19.02 -5.14 23.41
CA LEU A 266 -18.60 -4.27 24.52
C LEU A 266 -19.51 -4.42 25.76
N GLY A 267 -20.80 -4.72 25.57
CA GLY A 267 -21.73 -5.02 26.66
C GLY A 267 -21.44 -6.37 27.34
N HIS A 268 -21.04 -7.39 26.59
CA HIS A 268 -20.73 -8.71 27.15
C HIS A 268 -19.39 -8.78 27.90
N LEU A 269 -18.43 -7.90 27.59
CA LEU A 269 -17.14 -7.85 28.28
C LEU A 269 -17.21 -7.08 29.62
N VAL A 270 -18.11 -6.10 29.75
CA VAL A 270 -18.28 -5.32 30.99
C VAL A 270 -19.09 -6.07 32.04
N VAL A 271 -20.04 -6.93 31.63
CA VAL A 271 -20.89 -7.68 32.56
C VAL A 271 -20.17 -8.88 33.21
N ASN A 272 -19.17 -9.48 32.56
CA ASN A 272 -18.45 -10.65 33.09
C ASN A 272 -17.20 -10.34 33.95
N ARG A 273 -16.97 -9.08 34.37
CA ARG A 273 -15.96 -8.72 35.38
C ARG A 273 -16.51 -8.49 36.78
N ARG A 274 -17.79 -8.77 37.02
CA ARG A 274 -18.39 -8.76 38.37
C ARG A 274 -19.24 -10.00 38.61
N LYS A 275 -18.58 -11.15 38.75
CA LYS A 275 -18.89 -12.19 39.74
C LYS A 275 -17.59 -12.87 40.13
#